data_AF-A0A7C6YVH8-F1
#
_entry.id   AF-A0A7C6YVH8-F1
#
_cell.length_a   1.000
_cell.length_b   1.000
_cell.length_c   1.000
_cell.angle_alpha   90.00
_cell.angle_beta   90.00
_cell.angle_gamma   90.00
#
_symmetry.space_group_name_H-M   'P 1'
#
loop_
_entity.id
_entity.type
_entity.pdbx_description
1 polymer ?
#
loop_
_entity_poly.entity_id
_entity_poly.type
_entity_poly.pdbx_seq_one_letter_code
_entity_poly.pdbx_strand_id
1 'polypeptide(L)'
;SMYYIFKVPLSLALLLGAIGSATAPASTIMTIRQYKAKGSFVNMILQVVALDDAVALIAFSICAAVVQSMHADQGLNPLVFLLPLFTNLLAIGLGIAFGFLLNRMISERRSDDNRLLLAIATISALAGFCAAFEISPLLSAMALGTSYVNISGNRRLFDQVNDFAPVILTMFFVLSGMRLNVPALATAGVIGIAYFFIRIFGKYLGAFVGAGLSGAAPEIKKYLGLALVPQAGVSIGLAVLGQRILPPELGSLLSTIILSSAVLYEMVGPASGKLALHLSGSIPSPQAEEKEVKVEKTAGNKEVSKVQYQQN
;
A
#
# COMPACT_ATOMS: atom_id res chain seq x y z
N SER A 1 -9.28 3.82 -20.72
CA SER A 1 -10.75 3.81 -20.63
C SER A 1 -11.36 5.14 -20.23
N MET A 2 -10.96 5.76 -19.11
CA MET A 2 -11.52 7.04 -18.65
C MET A 2 -11.45 8.16 -19.70
N TYR A 3 -10.29 8.31 -20.36
CA TYR A 3 -10.11 9.28 -21.45
C TYR A 3 -10.93 8.92 -22.71
N TYR A 4 -10.77 7.71 -23.23
CA TYR A 4 -11.36 7.34 -24.53
C TYR A 4 -12.88 7.15 -24.50
N ILE A 5 -13.41 6.53 -23.44
CA ILE A 5 -14.84 6.15 -23.33
C ILE A 5 -15.63 7.25 -22.62
N PHE A 6 -15.17 7.67 -21.45
CA PHE A 6 -15.87 8.64 -20.61
C PHE A 6 -15.49 10.09 -20.90
N LYS A 7 -14.60 10.33 -21.88
CA LYS A 7 -14.15 11.65 -22.33
C LYS A 7 -13.65 12.56 -21.19
N VAL A 8 -13.14 11.95 -20.13
CA VAL A 8 -12.52 12.66 -19.01
C VAL A 8 -11.24 13.35 -19.51
N PRO A 9 -10.95 14.61 -19.13
CA PRO A 9 -9.73 15.30 -19.55
C PRO A 9 -8.48 14.46 -19.31
N LEU A 10 -7.51 14.55 -20.23
CA LEU A 10 -6.30 13.73 -20.19
C LEU A 10 -5.53 13.89 -18.87
N SER A 11 -5.45 15.12 -18.35
CA SER A 11 -4.79 15.43 -17.08
C SER A 11 -5.39 14.65 -15.91
N LEU A 12 -6.71 14.64 -15.80
CA LEU A 12 -7.44 13.88 -14.80
C LEU A 12 -7.31 12.36 -15.03
N ALA A 13 -7.36 11.91 -16.28
CA ALA A 13 -7.23 10.49 -16.62
C ALA A 13 -5.85 9.90 -16.28
N LEU A 14 -4.77 10.67 -16.46
CA LEU A 14 -3.40 10.27 -16.10
C LEU A 14 -3.27 10.08 -14.59
N LEU A 15 -3.73 11.04 -13.79
CA LEU A 15 -3.69 10.94 -12.33
C LEU A 15 -4.58 9.80 -11.81
N LEU A 16 -5.80 9.64 -12.35
CA LEU A 16 -6.67 8.51 -12.02
C LEU A 16 -6.00 7.17 -12.34
N GLY A 17 -5.32 7.07 -13.49
CA GLY A 17 -4.59 5.86 -13.88
C GLY A 17 -3.45 5.53 -12.91
N ALA A 18 -2.64 6.52 -12.56
CA ALA A 18 -1.56 6.34 -11.59
C ALA A 18 -2.09 5.96 -10.20
N ILE A 19 -3.12 6.65 -9.71
CA ILE A 19 -3.73 6.35 -8.39
C ILE A 19 -4.37 4.97 -8.38
N GLY A 20 -5.03 4.57 -9.47
CA GLY A 20 -5.67 3.26 -9.59
C GLY A 20 -4.70 2.08 -9.52
N SER A 21 -3.41 2.33 -9.74
CA SER A 21 -2.36 1.34 -9.55
C SER A 21 -2.03 1.06 -8.08
N ALA A 22 -2.48 1.86 -7.10
CA ALA A 22 -2.23 1.55 -5.68
C ALA A 22 -3.17 0.44 -5.15
N THR A 23 -2.76 -0.28 -4.11
CA THR A 23 -3.54 -1.32 -3.42
C THR A 23 -3.36 -1.19 -1.91
N ALA A 24 -4.42 -1.40 -1.12
CA ALA A 24 -4.34 -1.24 0.34
C ALA A 24 -3.69 -2.46 1.04
N PRO A 25 -2.50 -2.32 1.67
CA PRO A 25 -1.89 -3.41 2.43
C PRO A 25 -2.67 -3.77 3.69
N ALA A 26 -3.20 -2.77 4.42
CA ALA A 26 -3.84 -3.00 5.72
C ALA A 26 -5.02 -3.97 5.63
N SER A 27 -5.97 -3.74 4.72
CA SER A 27 -7.15 -4.60 4.51
C SER A 27 -6.75 -6.02 4.07
N THR A 28 -5.75 -6.12 3.19
CA THR A 28 -5.22 -7.39 2.70
C THR A 28 -4.56 -8.21 3.81
N ILE A 29 -3.67 -7.57 4.60
CA ILE A 29 -2.97 -8.19 5.73
C ILE A 29 -3.97 -8.60 6.82
N MET A 30 -4.96 -7.74 7.12
CA MET A 30 -6.00 -8.04 8.09
C MET A 30 -6.83 -9.25 7.68
N THR A 31 -7.21 -9.36 6.40
CA THR A 31 -7.93 -10.53 5.87
C THR A 31 -7.07 -11.79 5.98
N ILE A 32 -5.78 -11.73 5.61
CA ILE A 32 -4.84 -12.85 5.76
C ILE A 32 -4.76 -13.30 7.24
N ARG A 33 -4.60 -12.35 8.17
CA ARG A 33 -4.53 -12.64 9.62
C ARG A 33 -5.83 -13.22 10.15
N GLN A 34 -6.98 -12.66 9.77
CA GLN A 34 -8.30 -13.11 10.22
C GLN A 34 -8.58 -14.55 9.83
N TYR A 35 -8.21 -14.95 8.60
CA TYR A 35 -8.39 -16.32 8.11
C TYR A 35 -7.18 -17.22 8.37
N LYS A 36 -6.17 -16.74 9.11
CA LYS A 36 -4.89 -17.41 9.36
C LYS A 36 -4.28 -18.01 8.08
N ALA A 37 -4.44 -17.33 6.95
CA ALA A 37 -4.03 -17.85 5.67
C ALA A 37 -2.50 -17.92 5.58
N LYS A 38 -1.97 -18.97 4.96
CA LYS A 38 -0.53 -19.21 4.82
C LYS A 38 -0.21 -19.78 3.42
N GLY A 39 1.08 -19.85 3.09
CA GLY A 39 1.59 -20.50 1.88
C GLY A 39 2.12 -19.52 0.83
N SER A 40 2.51 -20.07 -0.32
CA SER A 40 3.17 -19.33 -1.41
C SER A 40 2.31 -18.20 -1.98
N PHE A 41 0.99 -18.38 -2.08
CA PHE A 41 0.05 -17.36 -2.53
C PHE A 41 0.04 -16.14 -1.59
N VAL A 42 0.00 -16.37 -0.26
CA VAL A 42 0.05 -15.31 0.75
C VAL A 42 1.38 -14.56 0.68
N ASN A 43 2.50 -15.29 0.58
CA ASN A 43 3.81 -14.66 0.42
C ASN A 43 3.88 -13.77 -0.82
N MET A 44 3.29 -14.23 -1.94
CA MET A 44 3.23 -13.43 -3.16
C MET A 44 2.35 -12.19 -3.01
N ILE A 45 1.17 -12.29 -2.38
CA ILE A 45 0.32 -11.13 -2.12
C ILE A 45 1.09 -10.08 -1.32
N LEU A 46 1.76 -10.48 -0.23
CA LEU A 46 2.49 -9.55 0.63
C LEU A 46 3.62 -8.84 -0.12
N GLN A 47 4.36 -9.55 -0.97
CA GLN A 47 5.43 -8.99 -1.80
C GLN A 47 4.87 -8.03 -2.86
N VAL A 48 3.84 -8.45 -3.57
CA VAL A 48 3.23 -7.65 -4.65
C VAL A 48 2.63 -6.37 -4.09
N VAL A 49 1.86 -6.44 -3.00
CA VAL A 49 1.24 -5.25 -2.41
C VAL A 49 2.29 -4.27 -1.89
N ALA A 50 3.38 -4.75 -1.29
CA ALA A 50 4.46 -3.87 -0.83
C ALA A 50 5.16 -3.14 -1.98
N LEU A 51 5.39 -3.82 -3.11
CA LEU A 51 6.03 -3.22 -4.29
C LEU A 51 5.07 -2.30 -5.06
N ASP A 52 3.81 -2.69 -5.17
CA ASP A 52 2.75 -1.99 -5.92
C ASP A 52 2.57 -0.55 -5.44
N ASP A 53 2.56 -0.31 -4.11
CA ASP A 53 2.44 1.05 -3.57
C ASP A 53 3.65 1.93 -3.92
N ALA A 54 4.87 1.38 -3.90
CA ALA A 54 6.06 2.13 -4.31
C ALA A 54 6.01 2.49 -5.81
N VAL A 55 5.58 1.53 -6.65
CA VAL A 55 5.38 1.75 -8.08
C VAL A 55 4.29 2.78 -8.33
N ALA A 56 3.19 2.75 -7.58
CA ALA A 56 2.10 3.72 -7.68
C ALA A 56 2.55 5.14 -7.35
N LEU A 57 3.37 5.33 -6.31
CA LEU A 57 3.94 6.64 -5.95
C LEU A 57 4.87 7.17 -7.05
N ILE A 58 5.71 6.30 -7.62
CA ILE A 58 6.61 6.68 -8.73
C ILE A 58 5.79 7.03 -9.98
N ALA A 59 4.84 6.17 -10.37
CA ALA A 59 3.97 6.42 -11.52
C ALA A 59 3.17 7.72 -11.35
N PHE A 60 2.67 7.99 -10.13
CA PHE A 60 1.98 9.23 -9.81
C PHE A 60 2.87 10.45 -9.95
N SER A 61 4.11 10.41 -9.45
CA SER A 61 5.05 11.54 -9.58
C SER A 61 5.34 11.89 -11.04
N ILE A 62 5.49 10.88 -11.91
CA ILE A 62 5.73 11.08 -13.35
C ILE A 62 4.47 11.67 -14.00
N CYS A 63 3.30 11.10 -13.71
CA CYS A 63 2.04 11.62 -14.22
C CYS A 63 1.76 13.05 -13.74
N ALA A 64 2.06 13.36 -12.48
CA ALA A 64 1.92 14.68 -11.89
C ALA A 64 2.80 15.71 -12.59
N ALA A 65 4.05 15.36 -12.93
CA ALA A 65 4.94 16.25 -13.64
C ALA A 65 4.47 16.51 -15.08
N VAL A 66 4.02 15.47 -15.79
CA VAL A 66 3.41 15.61 -17.12
C VAL A 66 2.15 16.48 -17.04
N VAL A 67 1.30 16.29 -16.03
CA VAL A 67 0.09 17.10 -15.87
C VAL A 67 0.44 18.56 -15.58
N GLN A 68 1.44 18.84 -14.75
CA GLN A 68 1.89 20.20 -14.49
C GLN A 68 2.47 20.86 -15.75
N SER A 69 3.27 20.13 -16.54
CA SER A 69 3.81 20.65 -17.80
C SER A 69 2.74 20.88 -18.86
N MET A 70 1.63 20.14 -18.84
CA MET A 70 0.50 20.39 -19.74
C MET A 70 -0.23 21.72 -19.45
N HIS A 71 -0.17 22.22 -18.21
CA HIS A 71 -0.81 23.47 -17.81
C HIS A 71 0.15 24.65 -17.78
N ALA A 72 1.46 24.40 -17.75
CA ALA A 72 2.45 25.41 -18.08
C ALA A 72 2.48 25.52 -19.61
N ASP A 73 2.25 26.71 -20.19
CA ASP A 73 2.27 26.96 -21.65
C ASP A 73 3.66 26.76 -22.31
N GLN A 74 4.53 25.94 -21.72
CA GLN A 74 5.86 25.61 -22.18
C GLN A 74 5.84 24.16 -22.72
N GLY A 75 6.34 23.96 -23.94
CA GLY A 75 6.36 22.65 -24.58
C GLY A 75 7.04 21.55 -23.75
N LEU A 76 6.82 20.29 -24.12
CA LEU A 76 7.34 19.12 -23.40
C LEU A 76 8.88 19.09 -23.43
N ASN A 77 9.50 19.59 -22.36
CA ASN A 77 10.94 19.48 -22.14
C ASN A 77 11.27 18.07 -21.60
N PRO A 78 12.28 17.35 -22.14
CA PRO A 78 12.75 16.08 -21.58
C PRO A 78 13.04 16.12 -20.06
N LEU A 79 13.41 17.28 -19.52
CA LEU A 79 13.58 17.51 -18.07
C LEU A 79 12.32 17.20 -17.24
N VAL A 80 11.13 17.25 -17.83
CA VAL A 80 9.85 16.92 -17.17
C VAL A 80 9.82 15.48 -16.66
N PHE A 81 10.54 14.56 -17.31
CA PHE A 81 10.61 13.15 -16.89
C PHE A 81 11.79 12.86 -15.95
N LEU A 82 12.90 13.60 -16.09
CA LEU A 82 14.10 13.39 -15.29
C LEU A 82 13.93 13.93 -13.86
N LEU A 83 13.26 15.07 -13.69
CA LEU A 83 13.10 15.69 -12.38
C LEU A 83 12.31 14.80 -11.40
N PRO A 84 11.14 14.22 -11.76
CA PRO A 84 10.40 13.32 -10.87
C PRO A 84 11.17 12.06 -10.50
N LEU A 85 11.93 11.51 -11.46
CA LEU A 85 12.79 10.35 -11.20
C LEU A 85 13.84 10.69 -10.15
N PHE A 86 14.51 11.83 -10.30
CA PHE A 86 15.50 12.31 -9.33
C PHE A 86 14.87 12.57 -7.96
N THR A 87 13.71 13.22 -7.89
CA THR A 87 13.02 13.48 -6.61
C THR A 87 12.58 12.19 -5.93
N ASN A 88 12.20 11.15 -6.67
CA ASN A 88 11.88 9.84 -6.09
C ASN A 88 13.13 9.13 -5.55
N LEU A 89 14.24 9.18 -6.28
CA LEU A 89 15.51 8.64 -5.79
C LEU A 89 15.96 9.37 -4.52
N LEU A 90 15.79 10.68 -4.48
CA LEU A 90 16.07 11.50 -3.30
C LEU A 90 15.13 11.15 -2.13
N ALA A 91 13.83 10.92 -2.38
CA ALA A 91 12.88 10.43 -1.37
C ALA A 91 13.34 9.10 -0.76
N ILE A 92 13.71 8.13 -1.61
CA ILE A 92 14.22 6.83 -1.18
C ILE A 92 15.52 7.01 -0.36
N GLY A 93 16.46 7.82 -0.86
CA GLY A 93 17.72 8.11 -0.17
C GLY A 93 17.53 8.75 1.20
N LEU A 94 16.62 9.73 1.31
CA LEU A 94 16.27 10.35 2.59
C LEU A 94 15.62 9.37 3.55
N GLY A 95 14.68 8.56 3.07
CA GLY A 95 14.07 7.51 3.88
C GLY A 95 15.11 6.54 4.44
N ILE A 96 16.04 6.08 3.59
CA ILE A 96 17.16 5.21 4.01
C ILE A 96 18.04 5.92 5.06
N ALA A 97 18.40 7.19 4.83
CA ALA A 97 19.21 7.96 5.76
C ALA A 97 18.52 8.11 7.13
N PHE A 98 17.23 8.42 7.16
CA PHE A 98 16.46 8.52 8.39
C PHE A 98 16.25 7.16 9.08
N GLY A 99 16.09 6.07 8.34
CA GLY A 99 16.01 4.73 8.92
C GLY A 99 17.34 4.27 9.54
N PHE A 100 18.47 4.61 8.92
CA PHE A 100 19.80 4.44 9.51
C PHE A 100 19.96 5.28 10.78
N LEU A 101 19.56 6.56 10.73
CA LEU A 101 19.59 7.45 11.89
C LEU A 101 18.74 6.90 13.05
N LEU A 102 17.51 6.45 12.76
CA LEU A 102 16.62 5.85 13.75
C LEU A 102 17.23 4.61 14.39
N ASN A 103 17.82 3.72 13.57
CA ASN A 103 18.53 2.55 14.07
C ASN A 103 19.70 2.95 14.99
N ARG A 104 20.45 3.99 14.64
CA ARG A 104 21.58 4.49 15.44
C ARG A 104 21.15 5.14 16.77
N MET A 105 19.97 5.77 16.80
CA MET A 105 19.40 6.41 17.99
C MET A 105 18.78 5.40 18.96
N ILE A 106 18.27 4.28 18.43
CA ILE A 106 17.68 3.21 19.24
C ILE A 106 18.79 2.36 19.85
N SER A 107 18.66 2.13 21.15
CA SER A 107 19.55 1.27 21.93
C SER A 107 18.71 0.29 22.72
N GLU A 108 19.22 -0.93 22.91
CA GLU A 108 18.54 -1.98 23.68
C GLU A 108 18.21 -1.57 25.12
N ARG A 109 18.94 -0.58 25.67
CA ARG A 109 18.72 -0.06 27.02
C ARG A 109 17.50 0.87 27.15
N ARG A 110 16.92 1.34 26.04
CA ARG A 110 15.74 2.21 26.08
C ARG A 110 14.46 1.40 26.26
N SER A 111 13.54 1.92 27.08
CA SER A 111 12.17 1.41 27.22
C SER A 111 11.41 1.44 25.90
N ASP A 112 10.37 0.62 25.80
CA ASP A 112 9.50 0.54 24.62
C ASP A 112 8.85 1.88 24.27
N ASP A 113 8.34 2.61 25.28
CA ASP A 113 7.74 3.94 25.09
C ASP A 113 8.73 4.94 24.46
N ASN A 114 9.99 4.92 24.92
CA ASN A 114 11.02 5.80 24.39
C ASN A 114 11.39 5.45 22.94
N ARG A 115 11.33 4.16 22.56
CA ARG A 115 11.58 3.74 21.19
C ARG A 115 10.43 4.15 20.26
N LEU A 116 9.19 3.97 20.70
CA LEU A 116 8.00 4.41 19.97
C LEU A 116 8.00 5.94 19.79
N LEU A 117 8.31 6.69 20.85
CA LEU A 117 8.45 8.15 20.79
C LEU A 117 9.51 8.58 19.76
N LEU A 118 10.68 7.94 19.76
CA LEU A 118 11.73 8.20 18.77
C LEU A 118 11.23 7.92 17.35
N ALA A 119 10.56 6.79 17.12
CA ALA A 119 10.03 6.46 15.80
C ALA A 119 9.02 7.51 15.31
N ILE A 120 8.06 7.89 16.14
CA ILE A 120 7.06 8.91 15.81
C ILE A 120 7.74 10.26 15.52
N ALA A 121 8.72 10.65 16.35
CA ALA A 121 9.48 11.88 16.15
C ALA A 121 10.26 11.85 14.82
N THR A 122 10.94 10.75 14.51
CA THR A 122 11.70 10.60 13.25
C THR A 122 10.78 10.58 12.03
N ILE A 123 9.65 9.87 12.08
CA ILE A 123 8.65 9.86 11.01
C ILE A 123 8.06 11.26 10.79
N SER A 124 7.75 11.98 11.87
CA SER A 124 7.23 13.35 11.80
C SER A 124 8.27 14.32 11.24
N ALA A 125 9.53 14.21 11.68
CA ALA A 125 10.63 15.02 11.16
C ALA A 125 10.88 14.73 9.67
N LEU A 126 10.84 13.47 9.26
CA LEU A 126 10.95 13.07 7.86
C LEU A 126 9.82 13.68 7.03
N ALA A 127 8.58 13.59 7.51
CA ALA A 127 7.42 14.16 6.84
C ALA A 127 7.52 15.69 6.71
N GLY A 128 7.97 16.38 7.76
CA GLY A 128 8.22 17.82 7.75
C GLY A 128 9.32 18.21 6.75
N PHE A 129 10.42 17.47 6.71
CA PHE A 129 11.50 17.68 5.74
C PHE A 129 10.99 17.46 4.31
N CYS A 130 10.27 16.37 4.06
CA CYS A 130 9.68 16.09 2.75
C CYS A 130 8.73 17.20 2.31
N ALA A 131 7.90 17.72 3.21
CA ALA A 131 7.00 18.82 2.92
C ALA A 131 7.74 20.13 2.57
N ALA A 132 8.87 20.42 3.23
CA ALA A 132 9.66 21.63 2.99
C ALA A 132 10.40 21.62 1.64
N PHE A 133 10.78 20.45 1.15
CA PHE A 133 11.55 20.28 -0.09
C PHE A 133 10.73 19.68 -1.24
N GLU A 134 9.41 19.60 -1.10
CA GLU A 134 8.47 19.05 -2.10
C GLU A 134 8.79 17.60 -2.53
N ILE A 135 9.26 16.80 -1.58
CA ILE A 135 9.58 15.38 -1.78
C ILE A 135 8.41 14.53 -1.29
N SER A 136 8.21 13.34 -1.84
CA SER A 136 7.13 12.43 -1.42
C SER A 136 7.35 11.91 0.01
N PRO A 137 6.53 12.31 1.01
CA PRO A 137 6.65 11.80 2.37
C PRO A 137 6.29 10.32 2.46
N LEU A 138 5.38 9.84 1.60
CA LEU A 138 4.94 8.44 1.57
C LEU A 138 6.09 7.52 1.13
N LEU A 139 6.78 7.86 0.04
CA LEU A 139 7.87 7.05 -0.48
C LEU A 139 9.06 7.04 0.48
N SER A 140 9.39 8.21 1.05
CA SER A 140 10.42 8.32 2.08
C SER A 140 10.10 7.50 3.33
N ALA A 141 8.85 7.52 3.81
CA ALA A 141 8.44 6.75 4.99
C ALA A 141 8.52 5.23 4.74
N MET A 142 8.13 4.76 3.54
CA MET A 142 8.31 3.36 3.15
C MET A 142 9.79 2.95 3.12
N ALA A 143 10.66 3.81 2.56
CA ALA A 143 12.10 3.57 2.53
C ALA A 143 12.74 3.61 3.94
N LEU A 144 12.23 4.44 4.85
CA LEU A 144 12.61 4.45 6.27
C LEU A 144 12.27 3.12 6.94
N GLY A 145 11.02 2.67 6.85
CA GLY A 145 10.59 1.41 7.48
C GLY A 145 11.36 0.22 6.93
N THR A 146 11.55 0.19 5.60
CA THR A 146 12.32 -0.84 4.91
C THR A 146 13.77 -0.85 5.39
N SER A 147 14.46 0.29 5.37
CA SER A 147 15.87 0.36 5.77
C SER A 147 16.05 0.04 7.25
N TYR A 148 15.20 0.56 8.13
CA TYR A 148 15.26 0.30 9.56
C TYR A 148 15.15 -1.20 9.90
N VAL A 149 14.15 -1.90 9.34
CA VAL A 149 13.94 -3.33 9.62
C VAL A 149 15.12 -4.17 9.09
N ASN A 150 15.66 -3.83 7.93
CA ASN A 150 16.77 -4.56 7.32
C ASN A 150 18.12 -4.31 8.01
N ILE A 151 18.34 -3.10 8.56
CA ILE A 151 19.59 -2.76 9.26
C ILE A 151 19.55 -3.25 10.72
N SER A 152 18.43 -3.06 11.42
CA SER A 152 18.32 -3.41 12.85
C SER A 152 18.21 -4.91 13.09
N GLY A 153 17.68 -5.67 12.13
CA GLY A 153 17.33 -7.08 12.30
C GLY A 153 16.21 -7.32 13.34
N ASN A 154 15.60 -6.26 13.88
CA ASN A 154 14.63 -6.33 14.97
C ASN A 154 13.29 -5.72 14.55
N ARG A 155 12.22 -6.50 14.67
CA ARG A 155 10.86 -6.09 14.31
C ARG A 155 10.07 -5.47 15.45
N ARG A 156 10.58 -5.50 16.69
CA ARG A 156 9.85 -5.01 17.88
C ARG A 156 9.35 -3.57 17.73
N LEU A 157 10.18 -2.66 17.21
CA LEU A 157 9.74 -1.30 16.96
C LEU A 157 8.68 -1.21 15.85
N PHE A 158 8.87 -1.99 14.78
CA PHE A 158 7.91 -2.04 13.68
C PHE A 158 6.53 -2.51 14.17
N ASP A 159 6.51 -3.53 15.04
CA ASP A 159 5.28 -4.03 15.66
C ASP A 159 4.65 -2.97 16.56
N GLN A 160 5.44 -2.26 17.38
CA GLN A 160 4.94 -1.13 18.20
C GLN A 160 4.32 -0.01 17.37
N VAL A 161 4.97 0.38 16.26
CA VAL A 161 4.43 1.37 15.33
C VAL A 161 3.15 0.84 14.68
N ASN A 162 3.10 -0.44 14.33
CA ASN A 162 1.92 -1.09 13.76
C ASN A 162 0.75 -1.16 14.77
N ASP A 163 1.02 -1.35 16.06
CA ASP A 163 0.01 -1.35 17.11
C ASP A 163 -0.53 0.06 17.40
N PHE A 164 0.29 1.10 17.16
CA PHE A 164 -0.12 2.49 17.26
C PHE A 164 -0.84 3.02 15.99
N ALA A 165 -0.52 2.45 14.82
CA ALA A 165 -1.06 2.87 13.52
C ALA A 165 -2.61 2.95 13.45
N PRO A 166 -3.41 2.04 14.06
CA PRO A 166 -4.86 2.14 14.08
C PRO A 166 -5.40 3.50 14.57
N VAL A 167 -4.72 4.16 15.51
CA VAL A 167 -5.15 5.49 16.01
C VAL A 167 -5.07 6.53 14.90
N ILE A 168 -3.94 6.59 14.20
CA ILE A 168 -3.70 7.52 13.10
C ILE A 168 -4.60 7.20 11.90
N LEU A 169 -4.74 5.91 11.56
CA LEU A 169 -5.61 5.45 10.49
C LEU A 169 -7.07 5.82 10.76
N THR A 170 -7.54 5.67 12.00
CA THR A 170 -8.91 6.05 12.40
C THR A 170 -9.14 7.54 12.17
N MET A 171 -8.25 8.41 12.66
CA MET A 171 -8.34 9.85 12.41
C MET A 171 -8.33 10.18 10.92
N PHE A 172 -7.44 9.55 10.16
CA PHE A 172 -7.33 9.74 8.72
C PHE A 172 -8.61 9.34 7.96
N PHE A 173 -9.19 8.17 8.27
CA PHE A 173 -10.41 7.70 7.63
C PHE A 173 -11.64 8.53 8.02
N VAL A 174 -11.75 8.97 9.28
CA VAL A 174 -12.82 9.88 9.70
C VAL A 174 -12.72 11.21 8.93
N LEU A 175 -11.54 11.83 8.88
CA LEU A 175 -11.33 13.08 8.13
C LEU A 175 -11.59 12.92 6.63
N SER A 176 -11.18 11.78 6.05
CA SER A 176 -11.43 11.47 4.64
C SER A 176 -12.92 11.27 4.37
N GLY A 177 -13.63 10.59 5.28
CA GLY A 177 -15.07 10.41 5.24
C GLY A 177 -15.85 11.72 5.38
N MET A 178 -15.39 12.65 6.22
CA MET A 178 -15.98 13.99 6.33
C MET A 178 -15.82 14.83 5.06
N ARG A 179 -14.77 14.56 4.27
CA ARG A 179 -14.55 15.20 2.96
C ARG A 179 -15.34 14.56 1.83
N LEU A 180 -15.98 13.41 2.07
CA LEU A 180 -16.78 12.73 1.07
C LEU A 180 -18.02 13.55 0.74
N ASN A 181 -18.10 14.01 -0.51
CA ASN A 181 -19.28 14.69 -1.00
C ASN A 181 -20.31 13.65 -1.49
N VAL A 182 -21.20 13.22 -0.59
CA VAL A 182 -22.24 12.21 -0.88
C VAL A 182 -23.20 12.66 -1.99
N PRO A 183 -23.63 13.94 -2.09
CA PRO A 183 -24.37 14.41 -3.27
C PRO A 183 -23.58 14.27 -4.58
N ALA A 184 -22.28 14.56 -4.56
CA ALA A 184 -21.41 14.37 -5.73
C ALA A 184 -21.22 12.90 -6.10
N LEU A 185 -21.41 11.97 -5.15
CA LEU A 185 -21.49 10.53 -5.41
C LEU A 185 -22.67 10.17 -6.32
N ALA A 186 -23.82 10.84 -6.11
CA ALA A 186 -25.02 10.62 -6.92
C ALA A 186 -24.91 11.26 -8.31
N THR A 187 -24.27 12.44 -8.43
CA THR A 187 -24.14 13.16 -9.71
C THR A 187 -22.93 12.73 -10.55
N ALA A 188 -21.77 12.48 -9.94
CA ALA A 188 -20.59 11.91 -10.61
C ALA A 188 -20.63 10.36 -10.67
N GLY A 189 -21.74 9.76 -10.23
CA GLY A 189 -21.87 8.33 -9.96
C GLY A 189 -21.47 7.43 -11.12
N VAL A 190 -21.81 7.80 -12.36
CA VAL A 190 -21.44 6.99 -13.53
C VAL A 190 -19.93 6.91 -13.71
N ILE A 191 -19.21 8.03 -13.55
CA ILE A 191 -17.75 8.08 -13.72
C ILE A 191 -17.05 7.37 -12.56
N GLY A 192 -17.51 7.56 -11.32
CA GLY A 192 -16.97 6.88 -10.14
C GLY A 192 -17.18 5.37 -10.18
N ILE A 193 -18.38 4.92 -10.54
CA ILE A 193 -18.72 3.50 -10.71
C ILE A 193 -17.94 2.90 -11.89
N ALA A 194 -17.83 3.62 -13.00
CA ALA A 194 -17.02 3.17 -14.13
C ALA A 194 -15.56 3.01 -13.72
N TYR A 195 -14.98 4.00 -13.04
CA TYR A 195 -13.62 3.93 -12.49
C TYR A 195 -13.46 2.71 -11.58
N PHE A 196 -14.44 2.45 -10.71
CA PHE A 196 -14.47 1.29 -9.82
C PHE A 196 -14.28 -0.03 -10.59
N PHE A 197 -15.13 -0.28 -11.60
CA PHE A 197 -15.05 -1.51 -12.39
C PHE A 197 -13.81 -1.57 -13.30
N ILE A 198 -13.45 -0.45 -13.93
CA ILE A 198 -12.27 -0.38 -14.81
C ILE A 198 -11.02 -0.73 -14.03
N ARG A 199 -10.87 -0.24 -12.80
CA ARG A 199 -9.69 -0.49 -11.98
C ARG A 199 -9.65 -1.93 -11.48
N ILE A 200 -10.78 -2.52 -11.07
CA ILE A 200 -10.83 -3.96 -10.73
C ILE A 200 -10.38 -4.80 -11.93
N PHE A 201 -10.92 -4.51 -13.12
CA PHE A 201 -10.55 -5.24 -14.34
C PHE A 201 -9.08 -5.04 -14.69
N GLY A 202 -8.58 -3.80 -14.61
CA GLY A 202 -7.17 -3.48 -14.87
C GLY A 202 -6.21 -4.19 -13.91
N LYS A 203 -6.52 -4.20 -12.61
CA LYS A 203 -5.75 -4.94 -11.59
C LYS A 203 -5.79 -6.43 -11.85
N TYR A 204 -6.95 -6.99 -12.17
CA TYR A 204 -7.08 -8.41 -12.47
C TYR A 204 -6.28 -8.82 -13.70
N LEU A 205 -6.44 -8.08 -14.80
CA LEU A 205 -5.73 -8.34 -16.05
C LEU A 205 -4.22 -8.15 -15.89
N GLY A 206 -3.79 -7.08 -15.23
CA GLY A 206 -2.37 -6.82 -14.95
C GLY A 206 -1.73 -7.92 -14.10
N ALA A 207 -2.41 -8.36 -13.04
CA ALA A 207 -1.95 -9.46 -12.20
C ALA A 207 -1.91 -10.78 -12.98
N PHE A 208 -2.94 -11.09 -13.78
CA PHE A 208 -3.01 -12.31 -14.59
C PHE A 208 -1.89 -12.38 -15.63
N VAL A 209 -1.67 -11.28 -16.35
CA VAL A 209 -0.60 -11.18 -17.36
C VAL A 209 0.76 -11.22 -16.68
N GLY A 210 0.98 -10.43 -15.63
CA GLY A 210 2.25 -10.41 -14.89
C GLY A 210 2.62 -11.77 -14.30
N ALA A 211 1.66 -12.45 -13.66
CA ALA A 211 1.84 -13.80 -13.14
C ALA A 211 2.07 -14.84 -14.25
N GLY A 212 1.44 -14.65 -15.42
CA GLY A 212 1.67 -15.49 -16.59
C GLY A 212 3.08 -15.34 -17.16
N LEU A 213 3.58 -14.11 -17.25
CA LEU A 213 4.92 -13.80 -17.77
C LEU A 213 6.03 -14.25 -16.82
N SER A 214 5.78 -14.26 -15.51
CA SER A 214 6.75 -14.72 -14.50
C SER A 214 6.76 -16.23 -14.30
N GLY A 215 5.90 -16.99 -15.00
CA GLY A 215 5.77 -18.44 -14.83
C GLY A 215 5.21 -18.85 -13.46
N ALA A 216 4.42 -17.99 -12.83
CA ALA A 216 3.85 -18.27 -11.51
C ALA A 216 2.83 -19.42 -11.54
N ALA A 217 2.60 -20.02 -10.37
CA ALA A 217 1.65 -21.12 -10.21
C ALA A 217 0.22 -20.73 -10.67
N PRO A 218 -0.58 -21.70 -11.15
CA PRO A 218 -1.92 -21.43 -11.69
C PRO A 218 -2.85 -20.69 -10.71
N GLU A 219 -2.75 -20.96 -9.42
CA GLU A 219 -3.56 -20.33 -8.36
C GLU A 219 -3.21 -18.85 -8.23
N ILE A 220 -1.92 -18.51 -8.28
CA ILE A 220 -1.45 -17.12 -8.29
C ILE A 220 -2.00 -16.41 -9.51
N LYS A 221 -1.82 -17.01 -10.70
CA LYS A 221 -2.27 -16.40 -11.96
C LYS A 221 -3.76 -16.11 -11.98
N LYS A 222 -4.59 -17.02 -11.45
CA LYS A 222 -6.06 -16.90 -11.47
C LYS A 222 -6.62 -15.98 -10.38
N TYR A 223 -6.01 -15.95 -9.20
CA TYR A 223 -6.64 -15.35 -8.01
C TYR A 223 -5.92 -14.12 -7.46
N LEU A 224 -4.67 -13.85 -7.84
CA LEU A 224 -3.91 -12.68 -7.35
C LEU A 224 -4.65 -11.37 -7.64
N GLY A 225 -5.26 -11.24 -8.82
CA GLY A 225 -6.05 -10.07 -9.20
C GLY A 225 -7.19 -9.73 -8.22
N LEU A 226 -7.86 -10.74 -7.66
CA LEU A 226 -8.94 -10.55 -6.68
C LEU A 226 -8.41 -10.08 -5.32
N ALA A 227 -7.21 -10.51 -4.95
CA ALA A 227 -6.55 -10.09 -3.72
C ALA A 227 -6.03 -8.64 -3.78
N LEU A 228 -5.87 -8.05 -4.97
CA LEU A 228 -5.37 -6.69 -5.16
C LEU A 228 -6.48 -5.62 -5.30
N VAL A 229 -7.74 -6.02 -5.20
CA VAL A 229 -8.92 -5.12 -5.23
C VAL A 229 -8.99 -4.14 -4.06
N PRO A 230 -8.51 -4.42 -2.83
CA PRO A 230 -8.53 -3.41 -1.78
C PRO A 230 -7.79 -2.12 -2.18
N GLN A 231 -8.34 -0.94 -1.88
CA GLN A 231 -7.71 0.36 -2.14
C GLN A 231 -8.18 1.36 -1.08
N ALA A 232 -7.23 2.10 -0.49
CA ALA A 232 -7.51 2.93 0.68
C ALA A 232 -6.51 4.09 0.81
N GLY A 233 -5.82 4.18 1.96
CA GLY A 233 -5.05 5.33 2.40
C GLY A 233 -4.08 5.92 1.38
N VAL A 234 -3.26 5.11 0.72
CA VAL A 234 -2.29 5.60 -0.30
C VAL A 234 -3.01 6.34 -1.42
N SER A 235 -4.08 5.75 -1.95
CA SER A 235 -4.85 6.36 -3.04
C SER A 235 -5.53 7.66 -2.63
N ILE A 236 -6.06 7.72 -1.41
CA ILE A 236 -6.69 8.93 -0.86
C ILE A 236 -5.65 10.03 -0.67
N GLY A 237 -4.47 9.70 -0.13
CA GLY A 237 -3.36 10.63 -0.01
C GLY A 237 -2.91 11.20 -1.37
N LEU A 238 -2.77 10.34 -2.37
CA LEU A 238 -2.43 10.75 -3.74
C LEU A 238 -3.53 11.60 -4.39
N ALA A 239 -4.80 11.35 -4.10
CA ALA A 239 -5.91 12.17 -4.59
C ALA A 239 -5.84 13.60 -4.03
N VAL A 240 -5.53 13.76 -2.73
CA VAL A 240 -5.33 15.08 -2.10
C VAL A 240 -4.15 15.82 -2.73
N LEU A 241 -3.07 15.13 -3.08
CA LEU A 241 -1.94 15.73 -3.80
C LEU A 241 -2.34 16.12 -5.22
N GLY A 242 -3.02 15.23 -5.95
CA GLY A 242 -3.50 15.46 -7.31
C GLY A 242 -4.49 16.62 -7.41
N GLN A 243 -5.32 16.82 -6.37
CA GLN A 243 -6.24 17.95 -6.28
C GLN A 243 -5.51 19.30 -6.26
N ARG A 244 -4.29 19.38 -5.73
CA ARG A 244 -3.48 20.61 -5.73
C ARG A 244 -2.81 20.89 -7.07
N ILE A 245 -2.62 19.84 -7.87
CA ILE A 245 -1.98 19.90 -9.19
C ILE A 245 -2.99 20.29 -10.28
N LEU A 246 -4.23 19.83 -10.15
CA LEU A 246 -5.29 20.08 -11.13
C LEU A 246 -6.00 21.42 -10.90
N PRO A 247 -6.64 21.98 -11.95
CA PRO A 247 -7.61 23.07 -11.78
C PRO A 247 -8.68 22.70 -10.73
N PRO A 248 -9.24 23.67 -9.98
CA PRO A 248 -10.08 23.41 -8.80
C PRO A 248 -11.23 22.43 -9.03
N GLU A 249 -11.93 22.55 -10.17
CA GLU A 249 -13.05 21.68 -10.53
C GLU A 249 -12.61 20.24 -10.79
N LEU A 250 -11.53 20.04 -11.57
CA LEU A 250 -10.98 18.72 -11.86
C LEU A 250 -10.34 18.08 -10.63
N GLY A 251 -9.70 18.88 -9.78
CA GLY A 251 -9.15 18.41 -8.51
C GLY A 251 -10.24 17.94 -7.54
N SER A 252 -11.35 18.68 -7.44
CA SER A 252 -12.52 18.26 -6.66
C SER A 252 -13.15 16.98 -7.21
N LEU A 253 -13.24 16.87 -8.54
CA LEU A 253 -13.74 15.66 -9.22
C LEU A 253 -12.81 14.45 -8.97
N LEU A 254 -11.49 14.64 -9.03
CA LEU A 254 -10.51 13.60 -8.70
C LEU A 254 -10.72 13.07 -7.29
N SER A 255 -10.72 13.96 -6.30
CA SER A 255 -10.93 13.61 -4.90
C SER A 255 -12.27 12.91 -4.69
N THR A 256 -13.33 13.39 -5.36
CA THR A 256 -14.65 12.77 -5.30
C THR A 256 -14.61 11.34 -5.84
N ILE A 257 -14.03 11.09 -7.02
CA ILE A 257 -13.94 9.75 -7.63
C ILE A 257 -13.12 8.79 -6.76
N ILE A 258 -12.00 9.24 -6.21
CA ILE A 258 -11.13 8.38 -5.39
C ILE A 258 -11.75 8.10 -4.02
N LEU A 259 -12.24 9.12 -3.31
CA LEU A 259 -12.87 8.93 -1.99
C LEU A 259 -14.13 8.06 -2.10
N SER A 260 -14.96 8.27 -3.13
CA SER A 260 -16.15 7.46 -3.37
C SER A 260 -15.84 6.01 -3.66
N SER A 261 -14.93 5.75 -4.60
CA SER A 261 -14.54 4.39 -4.96
C SER A 261 -13.82 3.70 -3.80
N ALA A 262 -13.04 4.41 -2.98
CA ALA A 262 -12.42 3.87 -1.77
C ALA A 262 -13.46 3.28 -0.79
N VAL A 263 -14.61 3.93 -0.59
CA VAL A 263 -15.69 3.35 0.23
C VAL A 263 -16.19 2.03 -0.36
N LEU A 264 -16.40 1.99 -1.68
CA LEU A 264 -16.80 0.75 -2.37
C LEU A 264 -15.73 -0.35 -2.24
N TYR A 265 -14.44 0.00 -2.32
CA TYR A 265 -13.34 -0.94 -2.15
C TYR A 265 -13.17 -1.42 -0.71
N GLU A 266 -13.47 -0.60 0.30
CA GLU A 266 -13.46 -1.06 1.69
C GLU A 266 -14.61 -2.05 1.96
N MET A 267 -15.74 -1.94 1.25
CA MET A 267 -16.83 -2.93 1.34
C MET A 267 -16.53 -4.21 0.56
N VAL A 268 -16.01 -4.10 -0.67
CA VAL A 268 -15.80 -5.25 -1.58
C VAL A 268 -14.44 -5.92 -1.35
N GLY A 269 -13.43 -5.18 -0.91
CA GLY A 269 -12.04 -5.62 -0.78
C GLY A 269 -11.84 -6.80 0.17
N PRO A 270 -12.35 -6.77 1.42
CA PRO A 270 -12.25 -7.92 2.32
C PRO A 270 -12.96 -9.16 1.78
N ALA A 271 -14.10 -8.98 1.10
CA ALA A 271 -14.83 -10.08 0.48
C ALA A 271 -14.05 -10.70 -0.69
N SER A 272 -13.46 -9.88 -1.56
CA SER A 272 -12.65 -10.36 -2.69
C SER A 272 -11.34 -10.98 -2.21
N GLY A 273 -10.70 -10.43 -1.19
CA GLY A 273 -9.50 -10.98 -0.56
C GLY A 273 -9.79 -12.34 0.06
N LYS A 274 -10.88 -12.49 0.83
CA LYS A 274 -11.32 -13.78 1.37
C LYS A 274 -11.57 -14.79 0.25
N LEU A 275 -12.28 -14.39 -0.80
CA LEU A 275 -12.57 -15.26 -1.93
C LEU A 275 -11.27 -15.72 -2.61
N ALA A 276 -10.31 -14.83 -2.81
CA ALA A 276 -9.01 -15.16 -3.39
C ALA A 276 -8.26 -16.20 -2.53
N LEU A 277 -8.19 -15.99 -1.21
CA LEU A 277 -7.53 -16.91 -0.27
C LEU A 277 -8.21 -18.28 -0.19
N HIS A 278 -9.54 -18.30 -0.30
CA HIS A 278 -10.30 -19.54 -0.29
C HIS A 278 -10.07 -20.34 -1.58
N LEU A 279 -10.18 -19.69 -2.74
CA LEU A 279 -10.01 -20.31 -4.05
C LEU A 279 -8.57 -20.74 -4.32
N SER A 280 -7.58 -20.05 -3.74
CA SER A 280 -6.16 -20.44 -3.80
C SER A 280 -5.80 -21.59 -2.85
N GLY A 281 -6.74 -22.06 -2.02
CA GLY A 281 -6.48 -23.09 -1.01
C GLY A 281 -5.54 -22.63 0.11
N SER A 282 -5.40 -21.32 0.33
CA SER A 282 -4.47 -20.75 1.33
C SER A 282 -5.05 -20.65 2.73
N ILE A 283 -6.37 -20.86 2.87
CA ILE A 283 -7.03 -20.95 4.17
C ILE A 283 -6.85 -22.38 4.70
N PRO A 284 -6.25 -22.57 5.90
CA PRO A 284 -6.10 -23.89 6.50
C PRO A 284 -7.47 -24.57 6.70
N SER A 285 -7.57 -25.85 6.32
CA SER A 285 -8.73 -26.68 6.67
C SER A 285 -8.67 -27.06 8.16
N PRO A 286 -9.81 -27.21 8.86
CA PRO A 286 -9.84 -27.64 10.27
C PRO A 286 -9.04 -28.92 10.56
N GLN A 287 -8.97 -29.84 9.60
CA GLN A 287 -8.20 -31.10 9.71
C GLN A 287 -6.68 -30.89 9.58
N ALA A 288 -6.24 -29.80 8.94
CA ALA A 288 -4.84 -29.43 8.80
C ALA A 288 -4.31 -28.74 10.07
N GLU A 289 -5.13 -27.91 10.73
CA GLU A 289 -4.80 -27.33 12.05
C GLU A 289 -4.58 -28.43 13.11
N GLU A 290 -5.40 -29.48 13.15
CA GLU A 290 -5.20 -30.62 14.06
C GLU A 290 -3.90 -31.38 13.80
N LYS A 291 -3.47 -31.49 12.54
CA LYS A 291 -2.21 -32.16 12.16
C LYS A 291 -1.00 -31.31 12.51
N GLU A 292 -1.01 -30.00 12.23
CA GLU A 292 0.07 -29.08 12.63
C GLU A 292 0.25 -29.05 14.15
N VAL A 293 -0.83 -28.92 14.91
CA VAL A 293 -0.78 -28.92 16.39
C VAL A 293 -0.24 -30.24 16.94
N LYS A 294 -0.57 -31.38 16.32
CA LYS A 294 0.00 -32.69 16.71
C LYS A 294 1.48 -32.79 16.38
N VAL A 295 1.92 -32.31 15.22
CA VAL A 295 3.34 -32.33 14.80
C VAL A 295 4.18 -31.43 15.69
N GLU A 296 3.71 -30.22 16.00
CA GLU A 296 4.41 -29.24 16.83
C GLU A 296 4.55 -29.72 18.29
N LYS A 297 3.50 -30.34 18.86
CA LYS A 297 3.57 -31.01 20.17
C LYS A 297 4.54 -32.20 20.19
N THR A 298 4.61 -32.95 19.09
CA THR A 298 5.51 -34.11 18.97
C THR A 298 6.97 -33.67 18.79
N ALA A 299 7.21 -32.55 18.10
CA ALA A 299 8.53 -31.95 17.94
C ALA A 299 9.03 -31.33 19.25
N GLY A 300 8.19 -30.55 19.94
CA GLY A 300 8.52 -29.98 21.26
C GLY A 300 8.83 -31.05 22.31
N ASN A 301 8.07 -32.15 22.35
CA ASN A 301 8.38 -33.26 23.27
C ASN A 301 9.71 -33.97 22.96
N LYS A 302 10.11 -34.05 21.68
CA LYS A 302 11.41 -34.62 21.29
C LYS A 302 12.59 -33.71 21.63
N GLU A 303 12.43 -32.39 21.56
CA GLU A 303 13.46 -31.44 21.99
C GLU A 303 13.64 -31.44 23.51
N VAL A 304 12.55 -31.43 24.28
CA VAL A 304 12.61 -31.53 25.76
C VAL A 304 13.27 -32.84 26.19
N SER A 305 12.95 -33.96 25.52
CA SER A 305 13.58 -35.25 25.80
C SER A 305 15.08 -35.25 25.51
N LYS A 306 15.55 -34.60 24.44
CA LYS A 306 17.00 -34.52 24.12
C LYS A 306 17.79 -33.69 25.12
N VAL A 307 17.20 -32.63 25.67
CA VAL A 307 17.85 -31.79 26.69
C VAL A 307 18.01 -32.55 28.01
N GLN A 308 17.07 -33.42 28.37
CA GLN A 308 17.14 -34.22 29.59
C GLN A 308 18.17 -35.37 29.53
N TYR A 309 18.51 -35.88 28.35
CA TYR A 309 19.54 -36.92 28.19
C TYR A 309 20.98 -36.38 28.11
N GLN A 310 21.18 -35.06 28.03
CA GLN A 310 22.51 -34.44 28.05
C GLN A 310 22.94 -33.94 29.45
N GLN A 311 22.10 -34.14 30.48
CA GLN A 311 22.36 -33.70 31.86
C GLN A 311 22.59 -34.84 32.86
N ASN A 312 22.66 -36.09 32.40
CA ASN A 312 23.05 -37.28 33.19
C ASN A 312 24.27 -37.95 32.56
#